data_AF-A0A3D1KSJ9-F1
#
_entry.id   AF-A0A3D1KSJ9-F1
#
_cell.length_a   1.000
_cell.length_b   1.000
_cell.length_c   1.000
_cell.angle_alpha   90.00
_cell.angle_beta   90.00
_cell.angle_gamma   90.00
#
_symmetry.space_group_name_H-M   'P 1'
#
loop_
_entity.id
_entity.type
_entity.pdbx_description
1 polymer ?
#
loop_
_entity_poly.entity_id
_entity_poly.type
_entity_poly.pdbx_seq_one_letter_code
_entity_poly.pdbx_strand_id
1 'polypeptide(L)'
;MTHKNDILNLRIPTKENPLRILMSACLAGLTCGYDGTANGEYPSALKLLKYDTIKIIKFCPEEFSFGTPREMCDIHGGTGYDVLNGKAKVLTETGKDWTEGMIKASEKMLEIAKNEGVELVILMDISAACGSQVIYSGNRFAENKVYQIGAGVSAAQLLNNGFKVISQRDFASLELLYSKIDPNHIAAENLKDHHETDWYKSYFKNQ
;
A
#
# COMPACT_ATOMS: atom_id res chain seq x y z
N MET A 1 -0.49 10.38 -3.84
CA MET A 1 -1.62 10.76 -2.96
C MET A 1 -2.90 10.24 -3.60
N THR A 2 -3.86 9.79 -2.78
CA THR A 2 -5.14 9.26 -3.27
C THR A 2 -6.02 10.39 -3.80
N HIS A 3 -6.52 10.26 -5.03
CA HIS A 3 -7.49 11.21 -5.58
C HIS A 3 -8.90 10.74 -5.24
N LYS A 4 -9.61 11.45 -4.35
CA LYS A 4 -10.98 11.09 -3.93
C LYS A 4 -11.95 10.92 -5.12
N ASN A 5 -11.75 11.68 -6.20
CA ASN A 5 -12.51 11.53 -7.45
C ASN A 5 -12.38 10.14 -8.08
N ASP A 6 -11.24 9.48 -7.95
CA ASP A 6 -11.02 8.14 -8.49
C ASP A 6 -11.93 7.10 -7.84
N ILE A 7 -12.24 7.29 -6.55
CA ILE A 7 -13.14 6.47 -5.74
C ILE A 7 -14.59 6.78 -6.12
N LEU A 8 -14.94 8.06 -6.23
CA LEU A 8 -16.29 8.48 -6.65
C LEU A 8 -16.65 7.97 -8.05
N ASN A 9 -15.67 7.87 -8.94
CA ASN A 9 -15.81 7.35 -10.29
C ASN A 9 -15.79 5.82 -10.37
N LEU A 10 -15.59 5.10 -9.27
CA LEU A 10 -15.80 3.65 -9.27
C LEU A 10 -17.26 3.35 -9.61
N ARG A 11 -17.50 2.21 -10.25
CA ARG A 11 -18.86 1.70 -10.40
C ARG A 11 -19.42 1.26 -9.05
N ILE A 12 -20.74 1.16 -8.96
CA ILE A 12 -21.40 0.51 -7.82
C ILE A 12 -21.33 -1.01 -8.05
N PRO A 13 -20.74 -1.78 -7.13
CA PRO A 13 -20.63 -3.23 -7.31
C PRO A 13 -21.92 -3.97 -6.96
N THR A 14 -22.07 -5.17 -7.51
CA THR A 14 -23.12 -6.14 -7.13
C THR A 14 -22.47 -7.44 -6.71
N LYS A 15 -23.26 -8.40 -6.19
CA LYS A 15 -22.73 -9.71 -5.79
C LYS A 15 -22.25 -10.52 -7.00
N GLU A 16 -22.95 -10.39 -8.12
CA GLU A 16 -22.67 -11.08 -9.38
C GLU A 16 -21.46 -10.48 -10.10
N ASN A 17 -21.20 -9.19 -9.89
CA ASN A 17 -20.03 -8.49 -10.41
C ASN A 17 -19.37 -7.65 -9.29
N PRO A 18 -18.60 -8.28 -8.40
CA PRO A 18 -18.02 -7.61 -7.24
C PRO A 18 -16.91 -6.63 -7.67
N LEU A 19 -16.69 -5.57 -6.88
CA LEU A 19 -15.54 -4.67 -7.04
C LEU A 19 -14.27 -5.45 -6.68
N ARG A 20 -13.28 -5.44 -7.58
CA ARG A 20 -12.04 -6.22 -7.40
C ARG A 20 -10.96 -5.32 -6.83
N ILE A 21 -10.51 -5.65 -5.62
CA ILE A 21 -9.53 -4.85 -4.88
C ILE A 21 -8.29 -5.69 -4.62
N LEU A 22 -7.12 -5.21 -5.06
CA LEU A 22 -5.84 -5.77 -4.64
C LEU A 22 -5.43 -5.17 -3.31
N MET A 23 -5.12 -6.00 -2.33
CA MET A 23 -4.79 -5.58 -0.98
C MET A 23 -3.45 -6.16 -0.53
N SER A 24 -2.63 -5.35 0.14
CA SER A 24 -1.46 -5.86 0.87
C SER A 24 -1.91 -6.97 1.84
N ALA A 25 -1.36 -8.18 1.72
CA ALA A 25 -1.89 -9.35 2.44
C ALA A 25 -1.89 -9.18 3.98
N CYS A 26 -0.92 -8.44 4.53
CA CYS A 26 -0.85 -8.11 5.95
C CYS A 26 -2.09 -7.33 6.44
N LEU A 27 -2.64 -6.42 5.62
CA LEU A 27 -3.88 -5.71 5.94
C LEU A 27 -5.10 -6.63 6.04
N ALA A 28 -5.04 -7.79 5.38
CA ALA A 28 -6.09 -8.80 5.40
C ALA A 28 -5.89 -9.85 6.50
N GLY A 29 -4.98 -9.61 7.46
CA GLY A 29 -4.72 -10.47 8.61
C GLY A 29 -3.78 -11.65 8.34
N LEU A 30 -3.15 -11.72 7.16
CA LEU A 30 -2.16 -12.77 6.89
C LEU A 30 -0.85 -12.44 7.61
N THR A 31 -0.27 -13.46 8.23
CA THR A 31 0.97 -13.40 9.01
C THR A 31 2.22 -13.37 8.12
N CYS A 32 2.24 -12.43 7.16
CA CYS A 32 3.29 -12.26 6.16
C CYS A 32 4.26 -11.12 6.50
N GLY A 33 4.19 -10.56 7.71
CA GLY A 33 5.12 -9.55 8.20
C GLY A 33 6.54 -10.09 8.33
N TYR A 34 7.53 -9.20 8.43
CA TYR A 34 8.94 -9.60 8.50
C TYR A 34 9.23 -10.52 9.70
N ASP A 35 8.49 -10.33 10.79
CA ASP A 35 8.52 -11.10 12.03
C ASP A 35 7.48 -12.24 12.09
N GLY A 36 6.76 -12.51 10.99
CA GLY A 36 5.68 -13.49 10.96
C GLY A 36 4.38 -13.00 11.61
N THR A 37 4.20 -11.70 11.82
CA THR A 37 2.93 -11.11 12.27
C THR A 37 2.12 -10.56 11.09
N ALA A 38 0.91 -10.04 11.36
CA ALA A 38 0.12 -9.31 10.36
C ALA A 38 0.54 -7.82 10.22
N ASN A 39 1.66 -7.42 10.84
CA ASN A 39 2.11 -6.03 10.96
C ASN A 39 1.13 -5.07 11.69
N GLY A 40 0.11 -5.59 12.37
CA GLY A 40 -0.86 -4.82 13.14
C GLY A 40 -2.30 -5.21 12.85
N GLU A 41 -3.24 -4.47 13.43
CA GLU A 41 -4.67 -4.60 13.16
C GLU A 41 -5.18 -3.36 12.43
N TYR A 42 -5.94 -3.58 11.34
CA TYR A 42 -6.44 -2.51 10.48
C TYR A 42 -7.95 -2.62 10.27
N PRO A 43 -8.78 -2.35 11.31
CA PRO A 43 -10.23 -2.54 11.23
C PRO A 43 -10.88 -1.78 10.07
N SER A 44 -10.36 -0.58 9.75
CA SER A 44 -10.83 0.27 8.65
C SER A 44 -10.58 -0.34 7.27
N ALA A 45 -9.56 -1.18 7.08
CA ALA A 45 -9.33 -1.90 5.82
C ALA A 45 -9.99 -3.29 5.84
N LEU A 46 -9.96 -3.97 6.99
CA LEU A 46 -10.56 -5.30 7.18
C LEU A 46 -12.08 -5.32 7.02
N LYS A 47 -12.77 -4.21 7.29
CA LYS A 47 -14.23 -4.10 7.12
C LYS A 47 -14.66 -4.42 5.67
N LEU A 48 -13.81 -4.19 4.66
CA LEU A 48 -14.08 -4.57 3.27
C LEU A 48 -14.34 -6.07 3.08
N LEU A 49 -13.72 -6.94 3.90
CA LEU A 49 -13.89 -8.39 3.82
C LEU A 49 -15.32 -8.85 4.18
N LYS A 50 -16.14 -7.98 4.78
CA LYS A 50 -17.51 -8.29 5.19
C LYS A 50 -18.54 -8.07 4.09
N TYR A 51 -18.15 -7.46 2.97
CA TYR A 51 -19.04 -7.12 1.87
C TYR A 51 -18.97 -8.17 0.77
N ASP A 52 -20.10 -8.81 0.47
CA ASP A 52 -20.21 -9.81 -0.60
C ASP A 52 -20.18 -9.21 -2.02
N THR A 53 -20.27 -7.89 -2.12
CA THR A 53 -20.04 -7.10 -3.34
C THR A 53 -18.55 -6.77 -3.57
N ILE A 54 -17.65 -7.25 -2.71
CA ILE A 54 -16.21 -7.02 -2.81
C ILE A 54 -15.45 -8.33 -2.99
N LYS A 55 -14.57 -8.38 -3.99
CA LYS A 55 -13.59 -9.46 -4.16
C LYS A 55 -12.21 -8.92 -3.80
N ILE A 56 -11.64 -9.42 -2.70
CA ILE A 56 -10.28 -9.08 -2.28
C ILE A 56 -9.28 -10.06 -2.88
N ILE A 57 -8.32 -9.54 -3.63
CA ILE A 57 -7.13 -10.24 -4.09
C ILE A 57 -6.00 -9.84 -3.14
N LYS A 58 -5.34 -10.81 -2.52
CA LYS A 58 -4.30 -10.57 -1.49
C LYS A 58 -2.93 -10.87 -2.06
N PHE A 59 -1.97 -9.98 -1.84
CA PHE A 59 -0.58 -10.24 -2.23
C PHE A 59 0.40 -9.53 -1.29
N CYS A 60 1.50 -10.19 -0.94
CA CYS A 60 2.63 -9.58 -0.23
C CYS A 60 3.88 -9.68 -1.11
N PRO A 61 4.39 -8.55 -1.63
CA PRO A 61 5.57 -8.56 -2.49
C PRO A 61 6.81 -9.13 -1.79
N GLU A 62 7.01 -8.73 -0.54
CA GLU A 62 8.19 -9.11 0.22
C GLU A 62 8.18 -10.60 0.57
N GLU A 63 7.04 -11.16 0.98
CA GLU A 63 6.90 -12.61 1.24
C GLU A 63 7.09 -13.43 -0.03
N PHE A 64 6.57 -12.96 -1.17
CA PHE A 64 6.74 -13.63 -2.46
C PHE A 64 8.21 -13.82 -2.83
N SER A 65 9.06 -12.81 -2.61
CA SER A 65 10.47 -12.87 -2.99
C SER A 65 11.41 -13.38 -1.90
N PHE A 66 11.07 -13.18 -0.62
CA PHE A 66 12.00 -13.39 0.50
C PHE A 66 11.47 -14.30 1.61
N GLY A 67 10.20 -14.72 1.54
CA GLY A 67 9.56 -15.57 2.54
C GLY A 67 9.21 -14.85 3.84
N THR A 68 8.83 -15.64 4.84
CA THR A 68 8.46 -15.19 6.18
C THR A 68 8.92 -16.24 7.21
N PRO A 69 9.61 -15.88 8.31
CA PRO A 69 10.14 -14.54 8.64
C PRO A 69 11.31 -14.15 7.73
N ARG A 70 11.65 -12.87 7.71
CA ARG A 70 12.69 -12.30 6.86
C ARG A 70 13.28 -11.02 7.49
N GLU A 71 14.42 -10.57 6.98
CA GLU A 71 14.97 -9.26 7.35
C GLU A 71 14.02 -8.13 6.90
N MET A 72 14.07 -6.99 7.60
CA MET A 72 13.37 -5.80 7.15
C MET A 72 14.19 -5.09 6.06
N CYS A 73 13.52 -4.48 5.09
CA CYS A 73 14.17 -3.73 4.03
C CYS A 73 13.58 -2.33 3.86
N ASP A 74 14.41 -1.42 3.36
CA ASP A 74 14.08 -0.03 3.06
C ASP A 74 14.73 0.39 1.73
N ILE A 75 14.22 1.48 1.15
CA ILE A 75 14.79 2.04 -0.07
C ILE A 75 15.89 3.03 0.29
N HIS A 76 17.04 2.89 -0.37
CA HIS A 76 18.20 3.76 -0.23
C HIS A 76 18.46 4.51 -1.54
N GLY A 77 18.61 5.83 -1.46
CA GLY A 77 18.97 6.69 -2.60
C GLY A 77 17.80 7.14 -3.47
N GLY A 78 16.57 7.06 -2.99
CA GLY A 78 15.39 7.55 -3.71
C GLY A 78 14.10 6.83 -3.28
N THR A 79 13.18 6.71 -4.23
CA THR A 79 11.87 6.05 -4.05
C THR A 79 11.77 4.78 -4.90
N GLY A 80 10.61 4.11 -4.83
CA GLY A 80 10.31 2.97 -5.68
C GLY A 80 10.39 3.30 -7.18
N TYR A 81 10.07 4.53 -7.58
CA TYR A 81 10.27 4.99 -8.96
C TYR A 81 11.74 4.98 -9.34
N ASP A 82 12.62 5.39 -8.45
CA ASP A 82 14.06 5.42 -8.68
C ASP A 82 14.64 4.00 -8.72
N VAL A 83 14.13 3.09 -7.89
CA VAL A 83 14.48 1.67 -7.94
C VAL A 83 14.12 1.07 -9.30
N LEU A 84 12.89 1.29 -9.79
CA LEU A 84 12.43 0.80 -11.09
C LEU A 84 13.25 1.37 -12.26
N ASN A 85 13.85 2.56 -12.09
CA ASN A 85 14.73 3.19 -13.07
C ASN A 85 16.23 2.88 -12.86
N GLY A 86 16.58 1.98 -11.93
CA GLY A 86 17.96 1.60 -11.65
C GLY A 86 18.81 2.66 -10.95
N LYS A 87 18.17 3.66 -10.31
CA LYS A 87 18.83 4.80 -9.64
C LYS A 87 18.90 4.68 -8.12
N ALA A 88 18.10 3.79 -7.53
CA ALA A 88 18.05 3.53 -6.10
C ALA A 88 18.08 2.02 -5.84
N LYS A 89 18.27 1.65 -4.58
CA LYS A 89 18.36 0.24 -4.15
C LYS A 89 17.39 -0.08 -3.03
N VAL A 90 17.00 -1.34 -2.93
CA VAL A 90 16.31 -1.90 -1.77
C VAL A 90 17.33 -2.68 -0.97
N LEU A 91 17.66 -2.19 0.22
CA LEU A 91 18.64 -2.84 1.09
C LEU A 91 17.94 -3.34 2.35
N THR A 92 18.39 -4.49 2.85
CA THR A 92 17.96 -4.96 4.16
C THR A 92 18.61 -4.16 5.27
N GLU A 93 18.11 -4.32 6.49
CA GLU A 93 18.69 -3.74 7.70
C GLU A 93 20.17 -4.15 7.92
N THR A 94 20.58 -5.31 7.38
CA THR A 94 21.98 -5.79 7.41
C THR A 94 22.81 -5.38 6.19
N GLY A 95 22.19 -4.69 5.22
CA GLY A 95 22.85 -4.18 4.01
C GLY A 95 22.84 -5.15 2.82
N LYS A 96 22.08 -6.25 2.87
CA LYS A 96 21.92 -7.14 1.71
C LYS A 96 21.10 -6.44 0.62
N ASP A 97 21.54 -6.57 -0.62
CA ASP A 97 20.84 -5.98 -1.76
C ASP A 97 19.67 -6.88 -2.20
N TRP A 98 18.46 -6.39 -1.98
CA TRP A 98 17.19 -7.06 -2.33
C TRP A 98 16.51 -6.43 -3.54
N THR A 99 17.21 -5.54 -4.26
CA THR A 99 16.64 -4.74 -5.34
C THR A 99 15.97 -5.59 -6.42
N GLU A 100 16.68 -6.59 -6.98
CA GLU A 100 16.14 -7.46 -8.03
C GLU A 100 14.93 -8.28 -7.56
N GLY A 101 14.98 -8.81 -6.34
CA GLY A 101 13.87 -9.57 -5.76
C GLY A 101 12.64 -8.68 -5.58
N MET A 102 12.84 -7.42 -5.17
CA MET A 102 11.73 -6.48 -5.00
C MET A 102 11.11 -6.05 -6.33
N ILE A 103 11.91 -5.87 -7.37
CA ILE A 103 11.42 -5.58 -8.73
C ILE A 103 10.61 -6.77 -9.27
N LYS A 104 11.09 -8.01 -9.12
CA LYS A 104 10.31 -9.20 -9.52
C LYS A 104 8.98 -9.30 -8.77
N ALA A 105 8.96 -8.94 -7.49
CA ALA A 105 7.74 -8.92 -6.71
C ALA A 105 6.76 -7.84 -7.17
N SER A 106 7.25 -6.65 -7.54
CA SER A 106 6.39 -5.57 -8.06
C SER A 106 5.79 -5.93 -9.42
N GLU A 107 6.59 -6.54 -10.30
CA GLU A 107 6.13 -7.08 -11.59
C GLU A 107 5.05 -8.14 -11.38
N LYS A 108 5.25 -9.07 -10.43
CA LYS A 108 4.24 -10.08 -10.11
C LYS A 108 2.95 -9.47 -9.57
N MET A 109 3.06 -8.47 -8.70
CA MET A 109 1.90 -7.75 -8.16
C MET A 109 1.10 -7.07 -9.27
N LEU A 110 1.79 -6.45 -10.23
CA LEU A 110 1.17 -5.83 -11.41
C LEU A 110 0.50 -6.86 -12.32
N GLU A 111 1.16 -7.99 -12.58
CA GLU A 111 0.62 -9.10 -13.36
C GLU A 111 -0.70 -9.60 -12.75
N ILE A 112 -0.72 -9.84 -11.44
CA ILE A 112 -1.92 -10.24 -10.69
C ILE A 112 -3.01 -9.18 -10.84
N ALA A 113 -2.67 -7.90 -10.66
CA ALA A 113 -3.63 -6.81 -10.76
C ALA A 113 -4.30 -6.75 -12.14
N LYS A 114 -3.52 -6.93 -13.21
CA LYS A 114 -4.02 -6.95 -14.59
C LYS A 114 -4.88 -8.19 -14.86
N ASN A 115 -4.41 -9.38 -14.50
CA ASN A 115 -5.10 -10.64 -14.78
C ASN A 115 -6.43 -10.75 -14.02
N GLU A 116 -6.49 -10.21 -12.80
CA GLU A 116 -7.70 -10.22 -12.00
C GLU A 116 -8.65 -9.07 -12.35
N GLY A 117 -8.27 -8.13 -13.23
CA GLY A 117 -9.10 -6.96 -13.56
C GLY A 117 -9.34 -6.08 -12.34
N VAL A 118 -8.29 -5.80 -11.56
CA VAL A 118 -8.36 -4.98 -10.35
C VAL A 118 -8.73 -3.55 -10.69
N GLU A 119 -9.68 -2.99 -9.94
CA GLU A 119 -10.20 -1.63 -10.13
C GLU A 119 -9.65 -0.64 -9.10
N LEU A 120 -9.19 -1.15 -7.95
CA LEU A 120 -8.66 -0.38 -6.84
C LEU A 120 -7.58 -1.18 -6.09
N VAL A 121 -6.56 -0.50 -5.59
CA VAL A 121 -5.50 -1.11 -4.78
C VAL A 121 -5.48 -0.45 -3.40
N ILE A 122 -5.37 -1.26 -2.34
CA ILE A 122 -5.23 -0.79 -0.95
C ILE A 122 -3.93 -1.33 -0.36
N LEU A 123 -2.99 -0.44 -0.06
CA LEU A 123 -1.65 -0.82 0.33
C LEU A 123 -1.27 -0.39 1.75
N MET A 124 -0.36 -1.16 2.34
CA MET A 124 0.31 -0.82 3.59
C MET A 124 1.31 0.31 3.34
N ASP A 125 1.02 1.51 3.85
CA ASP A 125 1.96 2.63 3.76
C ASP A 125 3.27 2.36 4.49
N ILE A 126 4.32 3.16 4.25
CA ILE A 126 5.64 3.08 4.91
C ILE A 126 6.52 1.90 4.46
N SER A 127 5.96 0.80 3.95
CA SER A 127 6.74 -0.34 3.42
C SER A 127 7.58 0.03 2.20
N ALA A 128 8.79 -0.53 2.09
CA ALA A 128 9.65 -0.40 0.91
C ALA A 128 9.02 -0.96 -0.37
N ALA A 129 8.10 -1.92 -0.23
CA ALA A 129 7.34 -2.48 -1.33
C ALA A 129 6.01 -1.74 -1.55
N CYS A 130 5.19 -1.66 -0.50
CA CYS A 130 3.79 -1.27 -0.58
C CYS A 130 3.51 0.19 -0.22
N GLY A 131 4.47 0.91 0.37
CA GLY A 131 4.31 2.31 0.75
C GLY A 131 3.77 3.14 -0.40
N SER A 132 2.68 3.90 -0.21
CA SER A 132 2.02 4.59 -1.34
C SER A 132 2.09 6.10 -1.24
N GLN A 133 2.45 6.63 -0.08
CA GLN A 133 2.61 8.08 0.15
C GLN A 133 3.91 8.41 0.87
N VAL A 134 4.28 7.61 1.86
CA VAL A 134 5.47 7.81 2.68
C VAL A 134 6.24 6.50 2.78
N ILE A 135 7.57 6.60 2.72
CA ILE A 135 8.50 5.49 2.98
C ILE A 135 9.66 6.00 3.84
N TYR A 136 10.48 5.09 4.36
CA TYR A 136 11.77 5.48 4.92
C TYR A 136 12.77 5.87 3.81
N SER A 137 13.65 6.81 4.12
CA SER A 137 14.84 7.14 3.34
C SER A 137 16.04 6.48 3.98
N GLY A 138 16.34 5.26 3.56
CA GLY A 138 17.34 4.39 4.17
C GLY A 138 16.80 3.56 5.34
N ASN A 139 17.71 2.99 6.12
CA ASN A 139 17.39 2.01 7.15
C ASN A 139 16.50 2.60 8.27
N ARG A 140 15.29 2.04 8.45
CA ARG A 140 14.32 2.47 9.46
C ARG A 140 14.75 2.30 10.92
N PHE A 141 15.76 1.47 11.17
CA PHE A 141 16.32 1.20 12.49
C PHE A 141 17.56 2.05 12.81
N ALA A 142 17.94 2.96 11.92
CA ALA A 142 18.99 3.94 12.21
C ALA A 142 18.57 4.90 13.33
N GLU A 143 19.54 5.39 14.11
CA GLU A 143 19.34 6.36 15.20
C GLU A 143 18.57 7.60 14.71
N ASN A 144 18.95 8.12 13.54
CA ASN A 144 18.31 9.26 12.89
C ASN A 144 17.46 8.82 11.70
N LYS A 145 16.47 7.95 11.92
CA LYS A 145 15.57 7.50 10.84
C LYS A 145 14.86 8.68 10.18
N VAL A 146 14.80 8.65 8.84
CA VAL A 146 14.21 9.70 8.02
C VAL A 146 13.04 9.13 7.21
N TYR A 147 11.91 9.83 7.20
CA TYR A 147 10.82 9.57 6.27
C TYR A 147 10.97 10.48 5.04
N GLN A 148 10.51 10.01 3.90
CA GLN A 148 10.42 10.78 2.67
C GLN A 148 9.05 10.56 2.02
N ILE A 149 8.58 11.59 1.32
CA ILE A 149 7.38 11.46 0.47
C ILE A 149 7.77 10.61 -0.74
N GLY A 150 7.05 9.52 -0.97
CA GLY A 150 7.37 8.59 -2.03
C GLY A 150 6.59 7.29 -1.94
N ALA A 151 6.65 6.54 -3.03
CA ALA A 151 6.08 5.20 -3.10
C ALA A 151 7.20 4.15 -2.95
N GLY A 152 6.87 3.00 -2.37
CA GLY A 152 7.64 1.77 -2.45
C GLY A 152 7.60 1.17 -3.85
N VAL A 153 8.41 0.14 -4.12
CA VAL A 153 8.63 -0.39 -5.48
C VAL A 153 7.34 -0.93 -6.11
N SER A 154 6.53 -1.68 -5.35
CA SER A 154 5.27 -2.25 -5.86
C SER A 154 4.18 -1.20 -6.03
N ALA A 155 4.08 -0.26 -5.09
CA ALA A 155 3.18 0.88 -5.24
C ALA A 155 3.54 1.74 -6.47
N ALA A 156 4.82 2.05 -6.66
CA ALA A 156 5.31 2.78 -7.83
C ALA A 156 5.01 2.04 -9.14
N GLN A 157 5.21 0.72 -9.19
CA GLN A 157 4.89 -0.11 -10.35
C GLN A 157 3.40 -0.03 -10.73
N LEU A 158 2.51 -0.12 -9.74
CA LEU A 158 1.06 -0.04 -9.94
C LEU A 158 0.63 1.37 -10.38
N LEU A 159 1.14 2.41 -9.71
CA LEU A 159 0.87 3.82 -10.06
C LEU A 159 1.33 4.15 -11.48
N ASN A 160 2.53 3.73 -11.89
CA ASN A 160 3.03 3.89 -13.26
C ASN A 160 2.17 3.20 -14.32
N ASN A 161 1.36 2.21 -13.93
CA ASN A 161 0.46 1.47 -14.82
C ASN A 161 -1.00 1.94 -14.69
N GLY A 162 -1.25 3.10 -14.06
CA GLY A 162 -2.57 3.72 -13.99
C GLY A 162 -3.52 3.12 -12.96
N PHE A 163 -3.03 2.29 -12.04
CA PHE A 163 -3.86 1.79 -10.94
C PHE A 163 -4.12 2.88 -9.90
N LYS A 164 -5.36 2.90 -9.40
CA LYS A 164 -5.78 3.75 -8.29
C LYS A 164 -5.32 3.10 -6.98
N VAL A 165 -4.50 3.80 -6.21
CA VAL A 165 -3.93 3.27 -4.96
C VAL A 165 -4.39 4.11 -3.77
N ILE A 166 -4.87 3.44 -2.73
CA ILE A 166 -5.24 4.01 -1.43
C ILE A 166 -4.28 3.48 -0.37
N SER A 167 -3.83 4.34 0.53
CA SER A 167 -3.12 3.93 1.75
C SER A 167 -4.12 3.42 2.79
N GLN A 168 -3.77 2.40 3.57
CA GLN A 168 -4.57 1.99 4.74
C GLN A 168 -4.81 3.16 5.73
N ARG A 169 -3.96 4.19 5.70
CA ARG A 169 -4.04 5.40 6.52
C ARG A 169 -4.93 6.51 5.93
N ASP A 170 -5.49 6.32 4.73
CA ASP A 170 -6.39 7.29 4.10
C ASP A 170 -7.82 7.09 4.56
N PHE A 171 -8.08 7.43 5.83
CA PHE A 171 -9.37 7.16 6.46
C PHE A 171 -10.55 7.88 5.78
N ALA A 172 -10.35 9.11 5.30
CA ALA A 172 -11.42 9.82 4.59
C ALA A 172 -11.74 9.16 3.25
N SER A 173 -10.71 8.73 2.51
CA SER A 173 -10.86 7.99 1.26
C SER A 173 -11.51 6.61 1.48
N LEU A 174 -11.15 5.90 2.55
CA LEU A 174 -11.79 4.63 2.91
C LEU A 174 -13.28 4.81 3.23
N GLU A 175 -13.66 5.87 3.96
CA GLU A 175 -15.07 6.16 4.21
C GLU A 175 -15.86 6.48 2.94
N LEU A 176 -15.27 7.24 2.01
CA LEU A 176 -15.87 7.48 0.70
C LEU A 176 -16.10 6.18 -0.07
N LEU A 177 -15.15 5.23 0.01
CA LEU A 177 -15.32 3.90 -0.57
C LEU A 177 -16.49 3.16 0.11
N TYR A 178 -16.60 3.21 1.44
CA TYR A 178 -17.72 2.58 2.15
C TYR A 178 -19.08 3.15 1.75
N SER A 179 -19.21 4.48 1.70
CA SER A 179 -20.44 5.13 1.19
C SER A 179 -20.76 4.75 -0.26
N LYS A 180 -19.75 4.41 -1.06
CA LYS A 180 -19.95 4.00 -2.46
C LYS A 180 -20.48 2.57 -2.60
N ILE A 181 -20.05 1.67 -1.72
CA ILE A 181 -20.35 0.23 -1.82
C ILE A 181 -21.52 -0.19 -0.94
N ASP A 182 -21.92 0.66 0.01
CA ASP A 182 -22.99 0.40 0.97
C ASP A 182 -23.87 1.65 1.12
N PRO A 183 -25.10 1.65 0.55
CA PRO A 183 -26.00 2.80 0.62
C PRO A 183 -26.51 3.10 2.04
N ASN A 184 -26.35 2.16 2.98
CA ASN A 184 -26.72 2.34 4.39
C ASN A 184 -25.52 2.75 5.26
N HIS A 185 -24.32 2.88 4.68
CA HIS A 185 -23.13 3.27 5.43
C HIS A 185 -23.24 4.72 5.89
N ILE A 186 -23.16 4.91 7.21
CA ILE A 186 -23.12 6.22 7.85
C ILE A 186 -21.65 6.64 7.90
N ALA A 187 -21.28 7.60 7.06
CA ALA A 187 -19.91 8.08 6.98
C ALA A 187 -19.50 8.78 8.29
N ALA A 188 -18.33 8.41 8.81
CA ALA A 188 -17.72 9.14 9.90
C ALA A 188 -17.24 10.52 9.43
N GLU A 189 -17.55 11.56 10.19
CA GLU A 189 -17.17 12.94 9.86
C GLU A 189 -15.73 13.25 10.29
N ASN A 190 -15.13 14.26 9.65
CA ASN A 190 -13.83 14.86 10.02
C ASN A 190 -12.62 13.91 9.99
N LEU A 191 -12.73 12.77 9.30
CA LEU A 191 -11.58 11.93 9.03
C LEU A 191 -10.64 12.61 8.04
N LYS A 192 -9.34 12.33 8.21
CA LYS A 192 -8.25 12.88 7.42
C LYS A 192 -7.56 11.75 6.67
N ASP A 193 -7.15 12.02 5.44
CA ASP A 193 -6.19 11.15 4.74
C ASP A 193 -4.77 11.37 5.27
N HIS A 194 -3.85 10.45 4.97
CA HIS A 194 -2.54 10.45 5.63
C HIS A 194 -1.77 11.77 5.45
N HIS A 195 -1.78 12.30 4.22
CA HIS A 195 -1.18 13.58 3.85
C HIS A 195 -1.87 14.82 4.49
N GLU A 196 -3.07 14.67 5.05
CA GLU A 196 -3.82 15.74 5.69
C GLU A 196 -3.54 15.82 7.20
N THR A 197 -2.88 14.80 7.77
CA THR A 197 -2.56 14.72 9.20
C THR A 197 -1.56 15.78 9.66
N ASP A 198 -1.62 16.15 10.93
CA ASP A 198 -0.75 17.18 11.51
C ASP A 198 0.70 16.68 11.56
N TRP A 199 0.92 15.39 11.81
CA TRP A 199 2.24 14.77 11.72
C TRP A 199 2.84 14.92 10.32
N TYR A 200 2.10 14.52 9.27
CA TYR A 200 2.60 14.59 7.90
C TYR A 200 2.95 16.03 7.52
N LYS A 201 2.02 16.96 7.77
CA LYS A 201 2.22 18.38 7.49
C LYS A 201 3.41 18.95 8.25
N SER A 202 3.54 18.65 9.54
CA SER A 202 4.64 19.15 10.37
C SER A 202 5.99 18.58 9.93
N TYR A 203 6.06 17.27 9.68
CA TYR A 203 7.30 16.58 9.33
C TYR A 203 7.85 17.02 7.96
N PHE A 204 6.98 17.15 6.96
CA PHE A 204 7.39 17.49 5.59
C PHE A 204 7.36 18.98 5.25
N LYS A 205 6.86 19.86 6.14
CA LYS A 205 6.87 21.32 5.89
C LYS A 205 8.28 21.92 5.88
N ASN A 206 9.23 21.27 6.56
CA ASN A 206 10.58 21.80 6.80
C ASN A 206 11.67 20.97 6.08
N GLN A 207 11.31 20.09 5.16
CA GLN A 207 12.24 19.29 4.36
C GLN A 207 12.44 19.89 2.97
#